data_AF-A0A930YA90-F1
#
_entry.id   AF-A0A930YA90-F1
#
_cell.length_a   1.000
_cell.length_b   1.000
_cell.length_c   1.000
_cell.angle_alpha   90.00
_cell.angle_beta   90.00
_cell.angle_gamma   90.00
#
_symmetry.space_group_name_H-M   'P 1'
#
loop_
_entity.id
_entity.type
_entity.pdbx_description
1 polymer ?
#
loop_
_entity_poly.entity_id
_entity_poly.type
_entity_poly.pdbx_seq_one_letter_code
_entity_poly.pdbx_strand_id
1 'polypeptide(L)'
;MRPISRLLWALLGVVSTMLGMAVGHFAASLVDTSSSPVLAVGSTVIDATPTPLKDWAIRNFGSNDKTVLIGSVLVVVLLLAAVAGLLARRRFVYGAVFEGVLVLVAAVMVVLRPGFGGLDLLPAVLTAIAGIGSLYLLARLATRPTVKGAEHDVEHDAGHEDSATAGPSRRGVLIGAGVVTIAAAVLAGAGRLITSLKASPADVTLPEPADPAPAFPSDDLAQKYGITPLRIDNNDFYRVDTRLDVPIVDPGSWSLTIDGDVDQEVTFTFEDLLGMELIERDITLTCVSNSVGGEYVGGARWLGVRLTDLLDKAGVGSKADQIFSTDVDGMTISTPLEVATDGRDSMIAIGMNGEALPREHGFPARMIVPGLYGFVSACKWITKMTLTTYDQDKAYWTDRDWATKAPIKISARIDTPDSLAQLDAGDQIVGGVAWAQESGGVKKVQVRIDGGAWTDATMGPDVNNDYWRQWYYQWKDAKPGAHSIAARVIDGNGQTQTAARAMPFPDGASGIESLQVTVS
;
A
#
# COMPACT_ATOMS: atom_id res chain seq x y z
N MET A 1 18.91 -50.82 -9.20
CA MET A 1 18.13 -49.78 -8.50
C MET A 1 18.22 -48.44 -9.24
N ARG A 2 17.15 -47.92 -9.85
CA ARG A 2 17.17 -46.55 -10.39
C ARG A 2 17.10 -45.57 -9.20
N PRO A 3 18.14 -44.76 -8.95
CA PRO A 3 18.11 -43.80 -7.85
C PRO A 3 16.94 -42.85 -8.06
N ILE A 4 16.24 -42.52 -6.98
CA ILE A 4 15.18 -41.50 -7.00
C ILE A 4 15.77 -40.23 -7.65
N SER A 5 15.03 -39.65 -8.61
CA SER A 5 15.54 -38.53 -9.40
C SER A 5 15.82 -37.33 -8.50
N ARG A 6 16.85 -36.54 -8.83
CA ARG A 6 17.12 -35.25 -8.15
C ARG A 6 15.89 -34.35 -8.21
N LEU A 7 15.19 -34.39 -9.36
CA LEU A 7 13.96 -33.66 -9.59
C LEU A 7 12.85 -34.03 -8.60
N LEU A 8 12.65 -35.32 -8.27
CA LEU A 8 11.62 -35.69 -7.30
C LEU A 8 11.90 -35.07 -5.94
N TRP A 9 13.13 -35.18 -5.43
CA TRP A 9 13.50 -34.61 -4.13
C TRP A 9 13.37 -33.09 -4.09
N ALA A 10 13.74 -32.41 -5.18
CA ALA A 10 13.50 -30.97 -5.32
C ALA A 10 11.99 -30.65 -5.22
N LEU A 11 11.14 -31.41 -5.92
CA LEU A 11 9.68 -31.25 -5.84
C LEU A 11 9.12 -31.54 -4.45
N LEU A 12 9.66 -32.52 -3.71
CA LEU A 12 9.23 -32.78 -2.34
C LEU A 12 9.52 -31.58 -1.43
N GLY A 13 10.70 -30.97 -1.54
CA GLY A 13 11.03 -29.75 -0.80
C GLY A 13 10.07 -28.61 -1.12
N VAL A 14 9.79 -28.38 -2.42
CA VAL A 14 8.82 -27.38 -2.87
C VAL A 14 7.43 -27.61 -2.27
N VAL A 15 6.87 -28.81 -2.42
CA VAL A 15 5.52 -29.15 -1.95
C VAL A 15 5.41 -29.03 -0.43
N SER A 16 6.45 -29.43 0.30
CA SER A 16 6.52 -29.32 1.76
C SER A 16 6.58 -27.88 2.24
N THR A 17 7.45 -27.07 1.66
CA THR A 17 7.54 -25.64 1.97
C THR A 17 6.23 -24.92 1.62
N MET A 18 5.57 -25.25 0.50
CA MET A 18 4.25 -24.70 0.16
C MET A 18 3.18 -24.99 1.22
N LEU A 19 3.15 -26.20 1.78
CA LEU A 19 2.25 -26.51 2.88
C LEU A 19 2.60 -25.70 4.14
N GLY A 20 3.89 -25.62 4.49
CA GLY A 20 4.35 -24.80 5.62
C GLY A 20 3.90 -23.34 5.47
N MET A 21 4.06 -22.77 4.28
CA MET A 21 3.61 -21.41 3.97
C MET A 21 2.10 -21.26 4.06
N ALA A 22 1.33 -22.22 3.53
CA ALA A 22 -0.13 -22.19 3.60
C ALA A 22 -0.64 -22.25 5.04
N VAL A 23 -0.03 -23.11 5.88
CA VAL A 23 -0.33 -23.20 7.32
C VAL A 23 0.01 -21.90 8.03
N GLY A 24 1.18 -21.31 7.75
CA GLY A 24 1.59 -20.03 8.33
C GLY A 24 0.66 -18.89 7.94
N HIS A 25 0.30 -18.79 6.66
CA HIS A 25 -0.62 -17.76 6.19
C HIS A 25 -2.03 -17.92 6.78
N PHE A 26 -2.51 -19.16 6.91
CA PHE A 26 -3.76 -19.44 7.61
C PHE A 26 -3.69 -19.01 9.09
N ALA A 27 -2.62 -19.38 9.80
CA ALA A 27 -2.43 -18.96 11.19
C ALA A 27 -2.34 -17.43 11.33
N ALA A 28 -1.66 -16.75 10.41
CA ALA A 28 -1.58 -15.30 10.38
C ALA A 28 -2.97 -14.67 10.21
N SER A 29 -3.85 -15.22 9.35
CA SER A 29 -5.22 -14.71 9.21
C SER A 29 -6.07 -14.76 10.50
N LEU A 30 -5.69 -15.62 11.45
CA LEU A 30 -6.36 -15.74 12.74
C LEU A 30 -5.84 -14.73 13.77
N VAL A 31 -4.53 -14.46 13.76
CA VAL A 31 -3.85 -13.58 14.72
C VAL A 31 -3.70 -12.18 14.14
N ASP A 32 -2.75 -12.01 13.22
CA ASP A 32 -2.44 -10.77 12.51
C ASP A 32 -1.90 -11.11 11.11
N THR A 33 -2.49 -10.55 10.06
CA THR A 33 -2.12 -10.84 8.67
C THR A 33 -0.66 -10.48 8.38
N SER A 34 -0.15 -9.40 8.97
CA SER A 34 1.21 -8.92 8.74
C SER A 34 2.29 -9.84 9.34
N SER A 35 1.91 -10.72 10.29
CA SER A 35 2.79 -11.75 10.87
C SER A 35 3.05 -12.95 9.93
N SER A 36 2.42 -12.96 8.75
CA SER A 36 2.68 -13.97 7.73
C SER A 36 4.17 -13.97 7.33
N PRO A 37 4.86 -15.13 7.34
CA PRO A 37 6.30 -15.18 7.05
C PRO A 37 6.70 -14.57 5.70
N VAL A 38 5.84 -14.68 4.69
CA VAL A 38 6.09 -14.10 3.35
C VAL A 38 5.98 -12.58 3.38
N LEU A 39 4.98 -12.04 4.09
CA LEU A 39 4.76 -10.60 4.19
C LEU A 39 5.86 -9.94 5.03
N ALA A 40 6.25 -10.56 6.15
CA ALA A 40 7.34 -10.06 6.99
C ALA A 40 8.70 -9.99 6.27
N VAL A 41 9.01 -10.98 5.43
CA VAL A 41 10.20 -10.92 4.57
C VAL A 41 10.05 -9.84 3.51
N GLY A 42 8.89 -9.76 2.84
CA GLY A 42 8.62 -8.77 1.81
C GLY A 42 8.71 -7.33 2.32
N SER A 43 8.13 -7.03 3.49
CA SER A 43 8.17 -5.69 4.10
C SER A 43 9.60 -5.30 4.47
N THR A 44 10.37 -6.21 5.07
CA THR A 44 11.78 -5.96 5.37
C THR A 44 12.59 -5.67 4.11
N VAL A 45 12.32 -6.39 3.01
CA VAL A 45 12.97 -6.12 1.71
C VAL A 45 12.61 -4.73 1.21
N ILE A 46 11.35 -4.29 1.33
CA ILE A 46 10.94 -2.91 0.99
C ILE A 46 11.75 -1.92 1.83
N ASP A 47 11.84 -2.12 3.14
CA ASP A 47 12.49 -1.17 4.03
C ASP A 47 14.00 -1.07 3.83
N ALA A 48 14.64 -2.18 3.47
CA ALA A 48 16.06 -2.26 3.14
C ALA A 48 16.40 -1.80 1.71
N THR A 49 15.41 -1.67 0.83
CA THR A 49 15.65 -1.29 -0.57
C THR A 49 15.97 0.20 -0.68
N PRO A 50 17.11 0.60 -1.28
CA PRO A 50 17.45 2.00 -1.51
C PRO A 50 16.45 2.72 -2.42
N THR A 51 16.21 4.01 -2.18
CA THR A 51 15.25 4.85 -2.93
C THR A 51 15.41 4.76 -4.47
N PRO A 52 16.62 4.81 -5.06
CA PRO A 52 16.76 4.73 -6.52
C PRO A 52 16.24 3.42 -7.12
N LEU A 53 16.33 2.31 -6.36
CA LEU A 53 15.82 1.02 -6.79
C LEU A 53 14.29 0.93 -6.66
N LYS A 54 13.71 1.55 -5.63
CA LYS A 54 12.25 1.72 -5.51
C LYS A 54 11.70 2.55 -6.68
N ASP A 55 12.33 3.68 -6.98
CA ASP A 55 11.92 4.55 -8.10
C ASP A 55 12.05 3.83 -9.44
N TRP A 56 13.08 3.01 -9.61
CA TRP A 56 13.19 2.15 -10.79
C TRP A 56 12.04 1.14 -10.86
N ALA A 57 11.73 0.45 -9.77
CA ALA A 57 10.64 -0.54 -9.74
C ALA A 57 9.28 0.12 -10.04
N ILE A 58 8.96 1.24 -9.38
CA ILE A 58 7.71 1.97 -9.58
C ILE A 58 7.59 2.45 -11.04
N ARG A 59 8.68 2.98 -11.63
CA ARG A 59 8.66 3.42 -13.05
C ARG A 59 8.41 2.29 -14.05
N ASN A 60 8.90 1.08 -13.77
CA ASN A 60 8.79 -0.05 -14.70
C ASN A 60 7.52 -0.89 -14.48
N PHE A 61 7.05 -0.99 -13.24
CA PHE A 61 5.94 -1.87 -12.86
C PHE A 61 4.67 -1.12 -12.43
N GLY A 62 4.73 0.21 -12.27
CA GLY A 62 3.61 1.03 -11.84
C GLY A 62 3.07 0.57 -10.49
N SER A 63 1.74 0.52 -10.38
CA SER A 63 1.01 0.01 -9.21
C SER A 63 1.18 -1.50 -8.95
N ASN A 64 1.83 -2.24 -9.86
CA ASN A 64 2.09 -3.67 -9.70
C ASN A 64 3.44 -3.99 -9.02
N ASP A 65 4.23 -2.99 -8.63
CA ASP A 65 5.54 -3.15 -8.00
C ASP A 65 5.52 -4.10 -6.79
N LYS A 66 4.52 -3.97 -5.91
CA LYS A 66 4.34 -4.86 -4.74
C LYS A 66 4.01 -6.29 -5.13
N THR A 67 3.16 -6.48 -6.13
CA THR A 67 2.82 -7.81 -6.66
C THR A 67 4.06 -8.49 -7.25
N VAL A 68 4.88 -7.73 -7.99
CA VAL A 68 6.16 -8.21 -8.54
C VAL A 68 7.13 -8.57 -7.41
N LEU A 69 7.23 -7.74 -6.37
CA LEU A 69 8.06 -8.03 -5.20
C LEU A 69 7.64 -9.33 -4.53
N ILE A 70 6.37 -9.48 -4.16
CA ILE A 70 5.85 -10.70 -3.51
C ILE A 70 6.11 -11.91 -4.42
N GLY A 71 5.83 -11.79 -5.73
CA GLY A 71 6.11 -12.83 -6.71
C GLY A 71 7.58 -13.24 -6.73
N SER A 72 8.51 -12.27 -6.69
CA SER A 72 9.95 -12.53 -6.68
C SER A 72 10.41 -13.24 -5.40
N VAL A 73 9.91 -12.82 -4.23
CA VAL A 73 10.18 -13.48 -2.94
C VAL A 73 9.70 -14.92 -2.97
N LEU A 74 8.49 -15.16 -3.49
CA LEU A 74 7.92 -16.51 -3.64
C LEU A 74 8.79 -17.38 -4.54
N VAL A 75 9.24 -16.87 -5.68
CA VAL A 75 10.13 -17.62 -6.60
C VAL A 75 11.42 -18.01 -5.89
N VAL A 76 12.07 -17.08 -5.17
CA VAL A 76 13.30 -17.36 -4.41
C VAL A 76 13.06 -18.41 -3.33
N VAL A 77 11.97 -18.30 -2.58
CA VAL A 77 11.60 -19.29 -1.54
C VAL A 77 11.39 -20.68 -2.15
N LEU A 78 10.72 -20.79 -3.29
CA LEU A 78 10.50 -22.09 -3.96
C LEU A 78 11.81 -22.68 -4.51
N LEU A 79 12.74 -21.86 -4.99
CA LEU A 79 14.09 -22.31 -5.38
C LEU A 79 14.88 -22.81 -4.16
N LEU A 80 14.82 -22.11 -3.03
CA LEU A 80 15.46 -22.53 -1.79
C LEU A 80 14.81 -23.81 -1.22
N ALA A 81 13.50 -23.95 -1.35
CA ALA A 81 12.77 -25.17 -1.00
C ALA A 81 13.23 -26.38 -1.84
N ALA A 82 13.46 -26.17 -3.14
CA ALA A 82 14.05 -27.21 -3.99
C ALA A 82 15.45 -27.62 -3.52
N VAL A 83 16.28 -26.67 -3.07
CA VAL A 83 17.58 -26.96 -2.45
C VAL A 83 17.41 -27.76 -1.15
N ALA A 84 16.45 -27.40 -0.29
CA ALA A 84 16.16 -28.12 0.94
C ALA A 84 15.83 -29.60 0.66
N GLY A 85 15.00 -29.85 -0.35
CA GLY A 85 14.68 -31.21 -0.81
C GLY A 85 15.90 -31.97 -1.32
N LEU A 86 16.79 -31.32 -2.09
CA LEU A 86 18.06 -31.91 -2.55
C LEU A 86 19.03 -32.20 -1.39
N LEU A 87 19.03 -31.38 -0.33
CA LEU A 87 19.81 -31.61 0.88
C LEU A 87 19.25 -32.77 1.70
N ALA A 88 17.91 -32.85 1.84
CA ALA A 88 17.22 -33.95 2.51
C ALA A 88 17.52 -35.31 1.86
N ARG A 89 17.72 -35.33 0.53
CA ARG A 89 18.17 -36.52 -0.19
C ARG A 89 19.52 -37.04 0.30
N ARG A 90 20.47 -36.15 0.65
CA ARG A 90 21.80 -36.55 1.15
C ARG A 90 21.71 -37.04 2.59
N ARG A 91 21.12 -36.22 3.46
CA ARG A 91 20.73 -36.56 4.83
C ARG A 91 19.53 -35.70 5.19
N PHE A 92 18.46 -36.33 5.66
CA PHE A 92 17.21 -35.63 6.01
C PHE A 92 17.44 -34.40 6.89
N VAL A 93 18.30 -34.53 7.91
CA VAL A 93 18.65 -33.46 8.84
C VAL A 93 19.15 -32.20 8.13
N TYR A 94 19.87 -32.31 7.01
CA TYR A 94 20.36 -31.14 6.30
C TYR A 94 19.23 -30.35 5.63
N GLY A 95 18.23 -31.04 5.06
CA GLY A 95 17.05 -30.38 4.51
C GLY A 95 16.17 -29.76 5.59
N ALA A 96 15.95 -30.50 6.69
CA ALA A 96 15.15 -30.01 7.82
C ALA A 96 15.77 -28.78 8.51
N VAL A 97 17.09 -28.79 8.74
CA VAL A 97 17.80 -27.63 9.28
C VAL A 97 17.73 -26.45 8.32
N PHE A 98 17.88 -26.69 7.01
CA PHE A 98 17.81 -25.62 6.02
C PHE A 98 16.42 -24.97 5.97
N GLU A 99 15.33 -25.74 5.92
CA GLU A 99 13.96 -25.20 6.04
C GLU A 99 13.77 -24.46 7.37
N GLY A 100 14.24 -25.03 8.48
CA GLY A 100 14.16 -24.39 9.79
C GLY A 100 14.85 -23.04 9.84
N VAL A 101 16.02 -22.90 9.19
CA VAL A 101 16.73 -21.63 9.07
C VAL A 101 15.94 -20.62 8.23
N LEU A 102 15.34 -21.03 7.10
CA LEU A 102 14.52 -20.12 6.30
C LEU A 102 13.34 -19.55 7.10
N VAL A 103 12.67 -20.41 7.87
CA VAL A 103 11.56 -19.98 8.73
C VAL A 103 12.06 -19.13 9.90
N LEU A 104 13.22 -19.46 10.47
CA LEU A 104 13.83 -18.65 11.53
C LEU A 104 14.15 -17.24 11.06
N VAL A 105 14.66 -17.07 9.82
CA VAL A 105 14.89 -15.74 9.25
C VAL A 105 13.59 -14.94 9.21
N ALA A 106 12.50 -15.53 8.71
CA ALA A 106 11.20 -14.87 8.69
C ALA A 106 10.67 -14.55 10.10
N ALA A 107 10.86 -15.47 11.06
CA ALA A 107 10.48 -15.26 12.46
C ALA A 107 11.25 -14.11 13.11
N VAL A 108 12.55 -13.98 12.83
CA VAL A 108 13.35 -12.85 13.30
C VAL A 108 12.82 -11.54 12.72
N MET A 109 12.43 -11.49 11.44
CA MET A 109 11.83 -10.29 10.86
C MET A 109 10.49 -9.92 11.53
N VAL A 110 9.69 -10.90 11.93
CA VAL A 110 8.47 -10.66 12.72
C VAL A 110 8.81 -10.10 14.11
N VAL A 111 9.86 -10.58 14.78
CA VAL A 111 10.26 -10.07 16.10
C VAL A 111 10.82 -8.65 16.04
N LEU A 112 11.51 -8.31 14.95
CA LEU A 112 12.10 -6.99 14.76
C LEU A 112 11.07 -5.93 14.34
N ARG A 113 9.83 -6.32 14.04
CA ARG A 113 8.78 -5.38 13.65
C ARG A 113 8.32 -4.53 14.84
N PRO A 114 8.06 -3.22 14.64
CA PRO A 114 7.34 -2.43 15.63
C PRO A 114 6.00 -3.08 15.98
N GLY A 115 5.60 -3.05 17.26
CA GLY A 115 4.31 -3.62 17.69
C GLY A 115 4.28 -5.15 17.84
N PHE A 116 5.43 -5.83 17.87
CA PHE A 116 5.50 -7.27 18.11
C PHE A 116 4.78 -7.71 19.39
N GLY A 117 3.81 -8.62 19.23
CA GLY A 117 3.17 -9.41 20.27
C GLY A 117 3.62 -10.87 20.23
N GLY A 118 3.64 -11.54 21.39
CA GLY A 118 4.13 -12.92 21.49
C GLY A 118 3.40 -13.95 20.60
N LEU A 119 2.13 -13.70 20.27
CA LEU A 119 1.34 -14.55 19.38
C LEU A 119 1.76 -14.47 17.91
N ASP A 120 2.52 -13.44 17.52
CA ASP A 120 2.93 -13.21 16.13
C ASP A 120 3.98 -14.21 15.66
N LEU A 121 4.62 -14.93 16.59
CA LEU A 121 5.51 -16.06 16.28
C LEU A 121 4.74 -17.33 15.93
N LEU A 122 3.45 -17.43 16.24
CA LEU A 122 2.65 -18.64 16.01
C LEU A 122 2.65 -19.05 14.52
N PRO A 123 2.43 -18.15 13.55
CA PRO A 123 2.55 -18.48 12.13
C PRO A 123 3.89 -19.08 11.74
N ALA A 124 5.01 -18.49 12.20
CA ALA A 124 6.34 -19.01 11.87
C ALA A 124 6.57 -20.40 12.48
N VAL A 125 6.19 -20.61 13.74
CA VAL A 125 6.30 -21.93 14.40
C VAL A 125 5.49 -22.98 13.66
N LEU A 126 4.24 -22.68 13.31
CA LEU A 126 3.36 -23.60 12.58
C LEU A 126 3.86 -23.85 11.14
N THR A 127 4.45 -22.86 10.48
CA THR A 127 5.13 -23.02 9.19
C THR A 127 6.27 -24.01 9.29
N ALA A 128 7.16 -23.89 10.29
CA ALA A 128 8.27 -24.81 10.47
C ALA A 128 7.79 -26.25 10.74
N ILE A 129 6.81 -26.42 11.63
CA ILE A 129 6.25 -27.73 11.97
C ILE A 129 5.63 -28.41 10.73
N ALA A 130 4.79 -27.68 9.98
CA ALA A 130 4.11 -28.23 8.81
C ALA A 130 5.07 -28.49 7.64
N GLY A 131 6.02 -27.58 7.39
CA GLY A 131 7.05 -27.73 6.36
C GLY A 131 7.94 -28.94 6.61
N ILE A 132 8.64 -28.95 7.75
CA ILE A 132 9.58 -30.02 8.11
C ILE A 132 8.85 -31.36 8.30
N GLY A 133 7.67 -31.33 8.93
CA GLY A 133 6.86 -32.53 9.16
C GLY A 133 6.37 -33.16 7.85
N SER A 134 5.94 -32.36 6.89
CA SER A 134 5.54 -32.88 5.57
C SER A 134 6.75 -33.37 4.77
N LEU A 135 7.90 -32.68 4.85
CA LEU A 135 9.12 -33.13 4.19
C LEU A 135 9.57 -34.48 4.75
N TYR A 136 9.48 -34.67 6.07
CA TYR A 136 9.75 -35.96 6.71
C TYR A 136 8.82 -37.06 6.20
N LEU A 137 7.51 -36.80 6.15
CA LEU A 137 6.52 -37.77 5.68
C LEU A 137 6.78 -38.18 4.23
N LEU A 138 6.97 -37.20 3.34
CA LEU A 138 7.21 -37.42 1.92
C LEU A 138 8.57 -38.10 1.67
N ALA A 139 9.61 -37.70 2.40
CA ALA A 139 10.92 -38.35 2.35
C ALA A 139 10.82 -39.82 2.76
N ARG A 140 10.09 -40.12 3.85
CA ARG A 140 9.86 -41.50 4.32
C ARG A 140 9.09 -42.33 3.31
N LEU A 141 8.06 -41.76 2.66
CA LEU A 141 7.34 -42.42 1.57
C LEU A 141 8.25 -42.68 0.36
N ALA A 142 9.16 -41.75 0.06
CA ALA A 142 10.10 -41.87 -1.04
C ALA A 142 11.18 -42.92 -0.79
N THR A 143 11.53 -43.21 0.46
CA THR A 143 12.57 -44.21 0.81
C THR A 143 12.01 -45.56 1.26
N ARG A 144 10.68 -45.72 1.40
CA ARG A 144 10.06 -47.00 1.78
C ARG A 144 10.22 -48.06 0.67
N PRO A 145 10.75 -49.26 0.97
CA PRO A 145 10.76 -50.38 0.04
C PRO A 145 9.32 -50.79 -0.31
N THR A 146 9.03 -51.07 -1.59
CA THR A 146 7.76 -51.73 -1.94
C THR A 146 7.85 -53.21 -1.64
N VAL A 147 6.92 -53.76 -0.87
CA VAL A 147 6.72 -55.21 -0.83
C VAL A 147 5.78 -55.52 -2.00
N LYS A 148 6.27 -56.21 -3.03
CA LYS A 148 5.38 -56.83 -4.03
C LYS A 148 4.54 -57.86 -3.27
N GLY A 149 3.21 -57.72 -3.31
CA GLY A 149 2.31 -58.75 -2.83
C GLY A 149 2.57 -60.04 -3.59
N ALA A 150 2.79 -61.13 -2.85
CA ALA A 150 2.77 -62.47 -3.40
C ALA A 150 1.30 -62.81 -3.72
N GLU A 151 0.91 -62.65 -4.98
CA GLU A 151 -0.24 -63.38 -5.51
C GLU A 151 0.29 -64.58 -6.29
N HIS A 152 -0.08 -65.76 -5.78
CA HIS A 152 -0.17 -67.06 -6.41
C HIS A 152 0.58 -67.26 -7.73
N ASP A 153 1.60 -68.12 -7.70
CA ASP A 153 1.70 -69.24 -8.64
C ASP A 153 2.44 -70.40 -7.95
N VAL A 154 1.77 -71.54 -7.87
CA VAL A 154 2.36 -72.82 -7.49
C VAL A 154 2.92 -73.46 -8.77
N GLU A 155 4.12 -74.01 -8.61
CA GLU A 155 4.81 -75.01 -9.45
C GLU A 155 5.83 -74.60 -10.53
N HIS A 156 7.06 -75.08 -10.26
CA HIS A 156 8.11 -75.60 -11.16
C HIS A 156 8.92 -74.62 -12.01
N ASP A 157 10.16 -74.32 -11.59
CA ASP A 157 11.39 -75.04 -11.98
C ASP A 157 12.62 -74.12 -11.79
N ALA A 158 13.78 -74.75 -11.62
CA ALA A 158 15.00 -74.21 -11.07
C ALA A 158 15.73 -73.15 -11.92
N GLY A 159 16.32 -72.18 -11.21
CA GLY A 159 17.56 -71.52 -11.63
C GLY A 159 17.41 -70.13 -12.22
N HIS A 160 17.48 -69.11 -11.36
CA HIS A 160 18.34 -67.91 -11.49
C HIS A 160 18.13 -67.04 -10.24
N GLU A 161 19.18 -66.84 -9.45
CA GLU A 161 19.23 -65.84 -8.38
C GLU A 161 19.27 -64.43 -9.00
N ASP A 162 18.12 -63.90 -9.42
CA ASP A 162 17.97 -62.47 -9.66
C ASP A 162 17.26 -61.86 -8.45
N SER A 163 18.06 -61.25 -7.57
CA SER A 163 17.58 -60.41 -6.48
C SER A 163 16.69 -59.28 -7.05
N ALA A 164 15.37 -59.50 -7.03
CA ALA A 164 14.37 -58.52 -7.40
C ALA A 164 14.38 -57.39 -6.36
N THR A 165 15.32 -56.45 -6.51
CA THR A 165 15.43 -55.25 -5.69
C THR A 165 14.21 -54.37 -5.91
N ALA A 166 13.25 -54.46 -4.99
CA ALA A 166 12.03 -53.69 -5.01
C ALA A 166 12.33 -52.19 -4.85
N GLY A 167 11.95 -51.40 -5.86
CA GLY A 167 12.12 -49.95 -5.85
C GLY A 167 11.07 -49.24 -4.99
N PRO A 168 11.32 -47.98 -4.59
CA PRO A 168 10.33 -47.21 -3.84
C PRO A 168 9.03 -46.98 -4.60
N SER A 169 7.90 -46.89 -3.87
CA SER A 169 6.57 -46.78 -4.45
C SER A 169 6.33 -45.37 -4.99
N ARG A 170 6.55 -45.19 -6.29
CA ARG A 170 6.25 -43.93 -7.00
C ARG A 170 4.80 -43.48 -6.77
N ARG A 171 3.88 -44.44 -6.69
CA ARG A 171 2.45 -44.21 -6.43
C ARG A 171 2.20 -43.60 -5.05
N GLY A 172 2.85 -44.10 -4.00
CA GLY A 172 2.69 -43.58 -2.64
C GLY A 172 3.22 -42.15 -2.49
N VAL A 173 4.34 -41.84 -3.14
CA VAL A 173 4.90 -40.48 -3.16
C VAL A 173 3.99 -39.51 -3.91
N LEU A 174 3.46 -39.90 -5.08
CA LEU A 174 2.55 -39.06 -5.87
C LEU A 174 1.24 -38.79 -5.13
N ILE A 175 0.65 -39.81 -4.49
CA ILE A 175 -0.56 -39.64 -3.66
C ILE A 175 -0.24 -38.73 -2.47
N GLY A 176 0.86 -38.97 -1.76
CA GLY A 176 1.26 -38.14 -0.62
C GLY A 176 1.48 -36.68 -1.01
N ALA A 177 2.23 -36.42 -2.09
CA ALA A 177 2.46 -35.07 -2.59
C ALA A 177 1.15 -34.41 -3.07
N GLY A 178 0.25 -35.16 -3.70
CA GLY A 178 -1.08 -34.69 -4.10
C GLY A 178 -1.92 -34.26 -2.89
N VAL A 179 -1.97 -35.08 -1.84
CA VAL A 179 -2.69 -34.76 -0.59
C VAL A 179 -2.11 -33.50 0.07
N VAL A 180 -0.79 -33.39 0.18
CA VAL A 180 -0.12 -32.21 0.76
C VAL A 180 -0.43 -30.94 -0.07
N THR A 181 -0.41 -31.05 -1.40
CA THR A 181 -0.73 -29.91 -2.28
C THR A 181 -2.19 -29.47 -2.14
N ILE A 182 -3.12 -30.42 -2.06
CA ILE A 182 -4.55 -30.11 -1.84
C ILE A 182 -4.74 -29.44 -0.46
N ALA A 183 -4.12 -29.98 0.59
CA ALA A 183 -4.18 -29.39 1.93
C ALA A 183 -3.65 -27.96 1.95
N ALA A 184 -2.53 -27.70 1.26
CA ALA A 184 -1.97 -26.36 1.13
C ALA A 184 -2.94 -25.40 0.43
N ALA A 185 -3.57 -25.83 -0.68
CA ALA A 185 -4.55 -25.03 -1.41
C ALA A 185 -5.81 -24.71 -0.55
N VAL A 186 -6.32 -25.69 0.19
CA VAL A 186 -7.48 -25.51 1.09
C VAL A 186 -7.15 -24.52 2.20
N LEU A 187 -6.00 -24.66 2.86
CA LEU A 187 -5.59 -23.77 3.95
C LEU A 187 -5.34 -22.34 3.46
N ALA A 188 -4.68 -22.19 2.32
CA ALA A 188 -4.48 -20.87 1.71
C ALA A 188 -5.84 -20.23 1.33
N GLY A 189 -6.77 -21.01 0.78
CA GLY A 189 -8.13 -20.54 0.47
C GLY A 189 -8.92 -20.15 1.71
N ALA A 190 -8.87 -20.95 2.77
CA ALA A 190 -9.53 -20.66 4.04
C ALA A 190 -8.97 -19.40 4.71
N GLY A 191 -7.65 -19.22 4.72
CA GLY A 191 -7.01 -18.02 5.27
C GLY A 191 -7.41 -16.75 4.53
N ARG A 192 -7.50 -16.82 3.18
CA ARG A 192 -8.02 -15.73 2.35
C ARG A 192 -9.49 -15.42 2.66
N LEU A 193 -10.32 -16.43 2.83
CA LEU A 193 -11.74 -16.25 3.17
C LEU A 193 -11.89 -15.57 4.54
N ILE A 194 -11.16 -16.04 5.56
CA ILE A 194 -11.19 -15.44 6.91
C ILE A 194 -10.76 -13.97 6.84
N THR A 195 -9.66 -13.68 6.15
CA THR A 195 -9.17 -12.32 5.95
C THR A 195 -10.23 -11.46 5.26
N SER A 196 -10.86 -11.98 4.20
CA SER A 196 -11.93 -11.27 3.48
C SER A 196 -13.16 -11.01 4.33
N LEU A 197 -13.52 -11.90 5.25
CA LEU A 197 -14.66 -11.72 6.14
C LEU A 197 -14.36 -10.69 7.24
N LYS A 198 -13.15 -10.74 7.82
CA LYS A 198 -12.67 -9.74 8.78
C LYS A 198 -12.46 -8.36 8.13
N ALA A 199 -12.16 -8.36 6.83
CA ALA A 199 -11.95 -7.18 6.01
C ALA A 199 -13.23 -6.39 5.68
N SER A 200 -14.41 -7.00 5.86
CA SER A 200 -15.69 -6.33 5.62
C SER A 200 -15.81 -5.09 6.50
N PRO A 201 -16.23 -3.94 5.96
CA PRO A 201 -16.39 -2.72 6.74
C PRO A 201 -17.29 -2.98 7.95
N ALA A 202 -16.86 -2.52 9.13
CA ALA A 202 -17.78 -2.40 10.24
C ALA A 202 -18.86 -1.38 9.84
N ASP A 203 -20.12 -1.70 10.10
CA ASP A 203 -21.24 -0.79 9.84
C ASP A 203 -21.19 0.33 10.90
N VAL A 204 -20.45 1.39 10.59
CA VAL A 204 -20.30 2.56 11.45
C VAL A 204 -21.30 3.61 10.96
N THR A 205 -22.27 3.93 11.82
CA THR A 205 -23.14 5.08 11.59
C THR A 205 -22.39 6.35 11.97
N LEU A 206 -22.11 7.20 10.99
CA LEU A 206 -21.44 8.48 11.23
C LEU A 206 -22.41 9.52 11.83
N PRO A 207 -21.98 10.29 12.85
CA PRO A 207 -22.74 11.43 13.34
C PRO A 207 -22.83 12.55 12.29
N GLU A 208 -23.85 13.40 12.41
CA GLU A 208 -23.92 14.62 11.62
C GLU A 208 -22.84 15.62 12.08
N PRO A 209 -22.18 16.34 11.16
CA PRO A 209 -21.20 17.35 11.52
C PRO A 209 -21.85 18.53 12.27
N ALA A 210 -21.19 18.99 13.32
CA ALA A 210 -21.53 20.24 14.00
C ALA A 210 -21.24 21.46 13.11
N ASP A 211 -20.23 21.34 12.25
CA ASP A 211 -19.84 22.34 11.25
C ASP A 211 -19.78 21.67 9.85
N PRO A 212 -20.91 21.61 9.12
CA PRO A 212 -20.99 20.97 7.82
C PRO A 212 -20.23 21.77 6.75
N ALA A 213 -19.62 21.06 5.79
CA ALA A 213 -19.07 21.70 4.61
C ALA A 213 -20.21 22.33 3.79
N PRO A 214 -19.95 23.44 3.07
CA PRO A 214 -20.91 24.00 2.11
C PRO A 214 -21.42 22.94 1.13
N ALA A 215 -22.59 23.19 0.52
CA ALA A 215 -23.11 22.30 -0.50
C ALA A 215 -22.08 22.14 -1.64
N PHE A 216 -21.73 20.90 -1.95
CA PHE A 216 -20.76 20.62 -2.99
C PHE A 216 -21.32 21.07 -4.35
N PRO A 217 -20.55 21.80 -5.17
CA PRO A 217 -21.06 22.29 -6.45
C PRO A 217 -21.37 21.15 -7.40
N SER A 218 -22.46 21.30 -8.16
CA SER A 218 -22.77 20.42 -9.27
C SER A 218 -22.18 20.98 -10.56
N ASP A 219 -21.38 20.20 -11.26
CA ASP A 219 -21.00 20.44 -12.66
C ASP A 219 -20.97 19.12 -13.44
N ASP A 220 -20.97 19.24 -14.77
CA ASP A 220 -20.91 18.13 -15.70
C ASP A 220 -19.57 18.07 -16.46
N LEU A 221 -18.55 18.83 -16.03
CA LEU A 221 -17.32 19.02 -16.83
C LEU A 221 -16.60 17.70 -17.06
N ALA A 222 -16.54 16.85 -16.03
CA ALA A 222 -15.94 15.51 -16.12
C ALA A 222 -16.66 14.63 -17.15
N GLN A 223 -17.99 14.58 -17.10
CA GLN A 223 -18.80 13.82 -18.06
C GLN A 223 -18.70 14.39 -19.47
N LYS A 224 -18.70 15.72 -19.59
CA LYS A 224 -18.75 16.44 -20.86
C LYS A 224 -17.42 16.41 -21.62
N TYR A 225 -16.31 16.50 -20.91
CA TYR A 225 -14.99 16.67 -21.49
C TYR A 225 -14.01 15.53 -21.20
N GLY A 226 -14.39 14.54 -20.38
CA GLY A 226 -13.49 13.45 -20.00
C GLY A 226 -12.36 13.93 -19.09
N ILE A 227 -12.58 14.98 -18.29
CA ILE A 227 -11.62 15.41 -17.27
C ILE A 227 -11.90 14.69 -15.95
N THR A 228 -10.93 14.72 -15.04
CA THR A 228 -11.05 14.10 -13.70
C THR A 228 -12.27 14.67 -12.96
N PRO A 229 -13.14 13.83 -12.34
CA PRO A 229 -14.26 14.29 -11.53
C PRO A 229 -13.85 15.26 -10.43
N LEU A 230 -14.69 16.26 -10.14
CA LEU A 230 -14.41 17.25 -9.08
C LEU A 230 -14.36 16.58 -7.70
N ARG A 231 -15.08 15.48 -7.47
CA ARG A 231 -14.96 14.63 -6.29
C ARG A 231 -14.65 13.22 -6.74
N ILE A 232 -13.63 12.60 -6.14
CA ILE A 232 -13.24 11.23 -6.45
C ILE A 232 -14.01 10.28 -5.55
N ASP A 233 -14.59 9.25 -6.17
CA ASP A 233 -15.24 8.16 -5.45
C ASP A 233 -14.22 7.41 -4.58
N ASN A 234 -14.68 6.92 -3.43
CA ASN A 234 -13.84 6.27 -2.42
C ASN A 234 -12.97 5.13 -2.99
N ASN A 235 -13.52 4.35 -3.93
CA ASN A 235 -12.84 3.21 -4.57
C ASN A 235 -11.79 3.62 -5.61
N ASP A 236 -11.95 4.81 -6.21
CA ASP A 236 -11.06 5.34 -7.24
C ASP A 236 -10.02 6.32 -6.67
N PHE A 237 -10.14 6.67 -5.38
CA PHE A 237 -9.20 7.55 -4.71
C PHE A 237 -7.83 6.87 -4.61
N TYR A 238 -6.78 7.56 -5.05
CA TYR A 238 -5.45 6.98 -5.15
C TYR A 238 -4.97 6.39 -3.81
N ARG A 239 -4.23 5.28 -3.89
CA ARG A 239 -3.60 4.65 -2.73
C ARG A 239 -2.11 4.54 -2.95
N VAL A 240 -1.36 5.25 -2.11
CA VAL A 240 0.10 5.11 -2.00
C VAL A 240 0.44 4.86 -0.53
N ASP A 241 1.08 3.71 -0.26
CA ASP A 241 1.64 3.34 1.04
C ASP A 241 2.75 2.30 0.84
N THR A 242 3.59 2.08 1.86
CA THR A 242 4.67 1.08 1.83
C THR A 242 4.19 -0.33 2.19
N ARG A 243 2.95 -0.49 2.67
CA ARG A 243 2.44 -1.78 3.15
C ARG A 243 2.15 -2.76 2.02
N LEU A 244 2.37 -4.04 2.30
CA LEU A 244 2.02 -5.16 1.42
C LEU A 244 0.56 -5.61 1.59
N ASP A 245 -0.03 -5.36 2.75
CA ASP A 245 -1.44 -5.61 3.07
C ASP A 245 -2.12 -4.38 3.68
N VAL A 246 -3.45 -4.42 3.78
CA VAL A 246 -4.25 -3.36 4.40
C VAL A 246 -4.59 -3.81 5.82
N PRO A 247 -4.28 -3.04 6.86
CA PRO A 247 -4.65 -3.38 8.24
C PRO A 247 -6.14 -3.69 8.39
N ILE A 248 -6.45 -4.63 9.28
CA ILE A 248 -7.81 -4.88 9.75
C ILE A 248 -7.84 -4.40 11.19
N VAL A 249 -8.48 -3.25 11.39
CA VAL A 249 -8.54 -2.60 12.69
C VAL A 249 -9.96 -2.71 13.23
N ASP A 250 -10.09 -3.28 14.42
CA ASP A 250 -11.35 -3.32 15.14
C ASP A 250 -11.57 -1.98 15.86
N PRO A 251 -12.61 -1.20 15.51
CA PRO A 251 -12.86 0.10 16.12
C PRO A 251 -13.16 0.00 17.62
N GLY A 252 -13.67 -1.15 18.11
CA GLY A 252 -13.99 -1.35 19.52
C GLY A 252 -12.77 -1.52 20.43
N SER A 253 -11.61 -1.86 19.86
CA SER A 253 -10.33 -1.97 20.59
C SER A 253 -9.31 -0.92 20.18
N TRP A 254 -9.60 -0.14 19.13
CA TRP A 254 -8.76 0.96 18.69
C TRP A 254 -8.80 2.14 19.66
N SER A 255 -7.66 2.81 19.81
CA SER A 255 -7.55 4.08 20.53
C SER A 255 -6.43 4.95 19.96
N LEU A 256 -6.54 6.26 20.20
CA LEU A 256 -5.55 7.27 19.87
C LEU A 256 -5.01 7.91 21.15
N THR A 257 -3.71 7.74 21.41
CA THR A 257 -3.02 8.37 22.54
C THR A 257 -2.26 9.62 22.09
N ILE A 258 -2.34 10.69 22.87
CA ILE A 258 -1.56 11.92 22.71
C ILE A 258 -0.65 12.08 23.93
N ASP A 259 0.66 12.10 23.72
CA ASP A 259 1.68 12.16 24.77
C ASP A 259 2.88 13.05 24.38
N GLY A 260 3.98 12.99 25.15
CA GLY A 260 5.20 13.74 24.91
C GLY A 260 5.25 15.06 25.67
N ASP A 261 5.56 16.16 24.97
CA ASP A 261 5.55 17.53 25.52
C ASP A 261 4.11 18.05 25.61
N VAL A 262 3.37 17.51 26.58
CA VAL A 262 1.98 17.87 26.90
C VAL A 262 1.81 17.99 28.42
N ASP A 263 0.80 18.75 28.86
CA ASP A 263 0.45 18.91 30.28
C ASP A 263 -0.09 17.59 30.86
N GLN A 264 -0.87 16.84 30.07
CA GLN A 264 -1.37 15.51 30.44
C GLN A 264 -1.48 14.59 29.21
N GLU A 265 -1.10 13.32 29.39
CA GLU A 265 -1.36 12.28 28.41
C GLU A 265 -2.86 11.98 28.35
N VAL A 266 -3.42 11.96 27.14
CA VAL A 266 -4.84 11.67 26.90
C VAL A 266 -4.99 10.54 25.89
N THR A 267 -5.99 9.69 26.07
CA THR A 267 -6.32 8.62 25.13
C THR A 267 -7.80 8.70 24.76
N PHE A 268 -8.09 8.64 23.47
CA PHE A 268 -9.44 8.65 22.90
C PHE A 268 -9.75 7.29 22.28
N THR A 269 -10.89 6.72 22.63
CA THR A 269 -11.47 5.58 21.90
C THR A 269 -12.13 6.06 20.61
N PHE A 270 -12.47 5.13 19.71
CA PHE A 270 -13.23 5.50 18.51
C PHE A 270 -14.60 6.10 18.86
N GLU A 271 -15.25 5.57 19.90
CA GLU A 271 -16.53 6.09 20.40
C GLU A 271 -16.39 7.52 20.94
N ASP A 272 -15.27 7.83 21.63
CA ASP A 272 -15.01 9.20 22.08
C ASP A 272 -14.96 10.16 20.88
N LEU A 273 -14.30 9.78 19.77
CA LEU A 273 -14.23 10.62 18.57
C LEU A 273 -15.62 10.80 17.93
N LEU A 274 -16.44 9.76 17.88
CA LEU A 274 -17.83 9.85 17.39
C LEU A 274 -18.69 10.77 18.27
N GLY A 275 -18.38 10.87 19.57
CA GLY A 275 -19.08 11.73 20.52
C GLY A 275 -18.61 13.19 20.56
N MET A 276 -17.56 13.54 19.82
CA MET A 276 -17.01 14.91 19.77
C MET A 276 -17.69 15.77 18.69
N GLU A 277 -17.47 17.09 18.74
CA GLU A 277 -17.92 17.99 17.68
C GLU A 277 -17.14 17.72 16.39
N LEU A 278 -17.85 17.26 15.36
CA LEU A 278 -17.26 16.93 14.07
C LEU A 278 -17.35 18.12 13.11
N ILE A 279 -16.27 18.30 12.35
CA ILE A 279 -16.20 19.23 11.23
C ILE A 279 -16.20 18.46 9.93
N GLU A 280 -16.84 19.01 8.90
CA GLU A 280 -16.82 18.45 7.56
C GLU A 280 -16.15 19.44 6.59
N ARG A 281 -15.19 18.97 5.79
CA ARG A 281 -14.44 19.80 4.82
C ARG A 281 -14.12 19.05 3.54
N ASP A 282 -14.21 19.75 2.42
CA ASP A 282 -13.69 19.27 1.13
C ASP A 282 -12.20 19.59 1.05
N ILE A 283 -11.34 18.57 1.02
CA ILE A 283 -9.87 18.72 1.01
C ILE A 283 -9.25 17.84 -0.08
N THR A 284 -8.33 18.43 -0.86
CA THR A 284 -7.48 17.67 -1.79
C THR A 284 -6.28 17.07 -1.04
N LEU A 285 -6.04 15.78 -1.24
CA LEU A 285 -4.79 15.13 -0.85
C LEU A 285 -3.89 14.97 -2.07
N THR A 286 -2.60 15.24 -1.88
CA THR A 286 -1.57 15.03 -2.90
C THR A 286 -0.45 14.17 -2.33
N CYS A 287 0.00 13.17 -3.07
CA CYS A 287 1.19 12.39 -2.72
C CYS A 287 2.46 13.11 -3.14
N VAL A 288 3.52 13.04 -2.34
CA VAL A 288 4.83 13.60 -2.72
C VAL A 288 5.42 12.89 -3.95
N SER A 289 5.10 11.61 -4.13
CA SER A 289 5.50 10.83 -5.32
C SER A 289 4.78 11.26 -6.60
N ASN A 290 3.81 12.19 -6.53
CA ASN A 290 3.12 12.68 -7.70
C ASN A 290 4.11 13.42 -8.62
N SER A 291 4.27 12.93 -9.84
CA SER A 291 5.06 13.60 -10.87
C SER A 291 4.27 14.74 -11.51
N VAL A 292 4.93 15.60 -12.28
CA VAL A 292 4.22 16.55 -13.16
C VAL A 292 3.35 15.75 -14.15
N GLY A 293 2.05 16.05 -14.19
CA GLY A 293 1.06 15.28 -14.95
C GLY A 293 0.60 13.97 -14.28
N GLY A 294 1.03 13.69 -13.05
CA GLY A 294 0.75 12.42 -12.38
C GLY A 294 -0.66 12.27 -11.78
N GLU A 295 -0.99 11.03 -11.45
CA GLU A 295 -2.33 10.61 -10.97
C GLU A 295 -2.51 10.66 -9.45
N TYR A 296 -1.45 10.86 -8.65
CA TYR A 296 -1.50 10.74 -7.18
C TYR A 296 -1.97 12.01 -6.48
N VAL A 297 -3.16 12.47 -6.88
CA VAL A 297 -3.87 13.62 -6.32
C VAL A 297 -5.38 13.38 -6.41
N GLY A 298 -6.14 13.73 -5.37
CA GLY A 298 -7.57 13.47 -5.29
C GLY A 298 -8.29 14.41 -4.34
N GLY A 299 -9.47 14.89 -4.74
CA GLY A 299 -10.39 15.65 -3.89
C GLY A 299 -11.48 14.78 -3.28
N ALA A 300 -11.68 14.89 -1.98
CA ALA A 300 -12.76 14.22 -1.24
C ALA A 300 -13.32 15.12 -0.13
N ARG A 301 -14.50 14.76 0.36
CA ARG A 301 -15.11 15.31 1.56
C ARG A 301 -14.70 14.50 2.77
N TRP A 302 -14.23 15.16 3.82
CA TRP A 302 -13.74 14.52 5.04
C TRP A 302 -14.57 14.95 6.23
N LEU A 303 -14.88 13.99 7.10
CA LEU A 303 -15.57 14.19 8.37
C LEU A 303 -14.65 13.78 9.51
N GLY A 304 -14.44 14.64 10.49
CA GLY A 304 -13.50 14.36 11.57
C GLY A 304 -13.57 15.32 12.76
N VAL A 305 -12.85 14.97 13.80
CA VAL A 305 -12.63 15.86 14.95
C VAL A 305 -11.50 16.81 14.61
N ARG A 306 -11.68 18.11 14.87
CA ARG A 306 -10.64 19.11 14.67
C ARG A 306 -9.41 18.75 15.52
N LEU A 307 -8.23 18.79 14.90
CA LEU A 307 -6.99 18.37 15.57
C LEU A 307 -6.68 19.23 16.80
N THR A 308 -6.93 20.54 16.73
CA THR A 308 -6.73 21.45 17.87
C THR A 308 -7.59 21.08 19.07
N ASP A 309 -8.82 20.61 18.87
CA ASP A 309 -9.71 20.24 19.99
C ASP A 309 -9.20 19.02 20.77
N LEU A 310 -8.47 18.14 20.09
CA LEU A 310 -7.78 17.00 20.72
C LEU A 310 -6.50 17.45 21.42
N LEU A 311 -5.70 18.30 20.77
CA LEU A 311 -4.45 18.83 21.31
C LEU A 311 -4.70 19.72 22.55
N ASP A 312 -5.76 20.51 22.55
CA ASP A 312 -6.15 21.37 23.69
C ASP A 312 -6.52 20.56 24.93
N LYS A 313 -7.07 19.35 24.75
CA LYS A 313 -7.35 18.43 25.88
C LYS A 313 -6.06 17.88 26.51
N ALA A 314 -5.01 17.68 25.70
CA ALA A 314 -3.70 17.26 26.18
C ALA A 314 -2.91 18.43 26.81
N GLY A 315 -3.11 19.65 26.30
CA GLY A 315 -2.38 20.85 26.67
C GLY A 315 -0.95 20.82 26.11
N VAL A 316 -0.76 21.21 24.85
CA VAL A 316 0.56 21.13 24.21
C VAL A 316 1.58 22.05 24.89
N GLY A 317 2.74 21.50 25.22
CA GLY A 317 3.85 22.21 25.82
C GLY A 317 4.57 23.17 24.87
N SER A 318 5.58 23.86 25.40
CA SER A 318 6.29 24.93 24.69
C SER A 318 7.49 24.47 23.84
N LYS A 319 7.87 23.19 23.91
CA LYS A 319 9.09 22.67 23.27
C LYS A 319 8.81 21.98 21.94
N ALA A 320 7.65 21.33 21.80
CA ALA A 320 7.33 20.58 20.61
C ALA A 320 7.33 21.47 19.35
N ASP A 321 7.95 20.98 18.28
CA ASP A 321 7.83 21.53 16.92
C ASP A 321 7.29 20.50 15.92
N GLN A 322 7.00 19.29 16.42
CA GLN A 322 6.61 18.13 15.65
C GLN A 322 5.49 17.34 16.34
N ILE A 323 4.50 16.96 15.55
CA ILE A 323 3.59 15.85 15.87
C ILE A 323 4.19 14.58 15.27
N PHE A 324 4.70 13.70 16.12
CA PHE A 324 5.23 12.39 15.72
C PHE A 324 4.10 11.36 15.81
N SER A 325 3.47 11.08 14.67
CA SER A 325 2.38 10.12 14.59
C SER A 325 2.88 8.70 14.41
N THR A 326 2.26 7.75 15.09
CA THR A 326 2.47 6.30 14.90
C THR A 326 1.16 5.65 14.54
N ASP A 327 1.21 4.69 13.61
CA ASP A 327 0.04 3.88 13.25
C ASP A 327 0.03 2.48 13.89
N VAL A 328 -1.00 1.69 13.59
CA VAL A 328 -1.21 0.33 14.16
C VAL A 328 -0.05 -0.65 13.99
N ASP A 329 0.81 -0.51 12.96
CA ASP A 329 1.99 -1.38 12.77
C ASP A 329 3.31 -0.63 12.94
N GLY A 330 3.27 0.56 13.55
CA GLY A 330 4.45 1.35 13.88
C GLY A 330 5.07 2.13 12.74
N MET A 331 4.36 2.38 11.64
CA MET A 331 4.80 3.41 10.68
C MET A 331 4.77 4.77 11.36
N THR A 332 5.82 5.56 11.15
CA THR A 332 5.97 6.87 11.76
C THR A 332 5.91 7.97 10.73
N ILE A 333 5.16 9.03 11.04
CA ILE A 333 4.95 10.20 10.21
C ILE A 333 5.22 11.45 11.05
N SER A 334 5.98 12.40 10.51
CA SER A 334 6.24 13.69 11.16
C SER A 334 5.42 14.78 10.52
N THR A 335 4.67 15.53 11.33
CA THR A 335 3.94 16.73 10.88
C THR A 335 4.45 17.97 11.62
N PRO A 336 4.72 19.09 10.93
CA PRO A 336 5.08 20.33 11.61
C PRO A 336 3.93 20.82 12.48
N LEU A 337 4.17 20.95 13.79
CA LEU A 337 3.13 21.34 14.76
C LEU A 337 2.56 22.73 14.45
N GLU A 338 3.43 23.68 14.09
CA GLU A 338 3.06 25.05 13.72
C GLU A 338 2.02 25.07 12.58
N VAL A 339 2.23 24.26 11.54
CA VAL A 339 1.31 24.21 10.39
C VAL A 339 0.02 23.48 10.75
N ALA A 340 0.10 22.44 11.57
CA ALA A 340 -1.08 21.70 12.02
C ALA A 340 -2.03 22.54 12.89
N THR A 341 -1.53 23.63 13.48
CA THR A 341 -2.22 24.49 14.46
C THR A 341 -2.34 25.96 14.06
N ASP A 342 -2.05 26.31 12.80
CA ASP A 342 -2.08 27.70 12.30
C ASP A 342 -3.49 28.27 12.04
N GLY A 343 -4.53 27.51 12.38
CA GLY A 343 -5.93 27.87 12.20
C GLY A 343 -6.61 27.19 11.01
N ARG A 344 -5.87 26.43 10.18
CA ARG A 344 -6.49 25.58 9.16
C ARG A 344 -7.31 24.44 9.78
N ASP A 345 -8.26 23.91 9.02
CA ASP A 345 -9.12 22.80 9.45
C ASP A 345 -8.37 21.44 9.39
N SER A 346 -7.29 21.31 10.16
CA SER A 346 -6.63 20.03 10.44
C SER A 346 -7.54 19.13 11.26
N MET A 347 -7.56 17.82 10.98
CA MET A 347 -8.48 16.89 11.65
C MET A 347 -7.93 15.48 11.84
N ILE A 348 -8.49 14.77 12.80
CA ILE A 348 -8.54 13.31 12.81
C ILE A 348 -9.85 12.91 12.11
N ALA A 349 -9.73 12.55 10.84
CA ALA A 349 -10.84 12.12 10.02
C ALA A 349 -11.28 10.69 10.37
N ILE A 350 -12.59 10.47 10.37
CA ILE A 350 -13.28 9.20 10.61
C ILE A 350 -14.24 8.83 9.47
N GLY A 351 -14.59 9.81 8.62
CA GLY A 351 -15.44 9.62 7.44
C GLY A 351 -14.85 10.25 6.17
N MET A 352 -15.22 9.69 5.03
CA MET A 352 -14.83 10.12 3.69
C MET A 352 -16.01 10.00 2.73
N ASN A 353 -16.36 11.10 2.07
CA ASN A 353 -17.48 11.22 1.12
C ASN A 353 -18.84 10.78 1.69
N GLY A 354 -19.07 11.02 2.99
CA GLY A 354 -20.32 10.67 3.67
C GLY A 354 -20.40 9.22 4.14
N GLU A 355 -19.35 8.43 3.93
CA GLU A 355 -19.22 7.05 4.41
C GLU A 355 -18.14 6.97 5.48
N ALA A 356 -18.16 5.93 6.31
CA ALA A 356 -17.03 5.61 7.17
C ALA A 356 -15.75 5.46 6.32
N LEU A 357 -14.59 5.81 6.87
CA LEU A 357 -13.34 5.70 6.13
C LEU A 357 -13.20 4.30 5.50
N PRO A 358 -12.87 4.21 4.19
CA PRO A 358 -12.46 2.94 3.62
C PRO A 358 -11.18 2.43 4.31
N ARG A 359 -11.01 1.11 4.40
CA ARG A 359 -9.86 0.51 5.08
C ARG A 359 -8.54 0.93 4.45
N GLU A 360 -8.49 0.99 3.13
CA GLU A 360 -7.38 1.44 2.30
C GLU A 360 -6.94 2.87 2.64
N HIS A 361 -7.89 3.68 3.12
CA HIS A 361 -7.74 5.11 3.39
C HIS A 361 -7.63 5.42 4.89
N GLY A 362 -7.53 4.41 5.76
CA GLY A 362 -7.12 4.61 7.15
C GLY A 362 -8.18 4.30 8.21
N PHE A 363 -9.24 3.55 7.90
CA PHE A 363 -10.22 3.13 8.91
C PHE A 363 -9.58 2.54 10.18
N PRO A 364 -9.98 2.92 11.40
CA PRO A 364 -11.13 3.78 11.70
C PRO A 364 -10.83 5.28 11.67
N ALA A 365 -9.56 5.68 11.77
CA ALA A 365 -9.17 7.08 11.83
C ALA A 365 -7.83 7.37 11.14
N ARG A 366 -7.74 8.54 10.51
CA ARG A 366 -6.51 9.09 9.95
C ARG A 366 -6.33 10.55 10.31
N MET A 367 -5.10 11.02 10.38
CA MET A 367 -4.82 12.45 10.41
C MET A 367 -4.93 13.04 9.00
N ILE A 368 -5.34 14.31 8.91
CA ILE A 368 -5.29 15.15 7.71
C ILE A 368 -4.91 16.58 8.12
N VAL A 369 -3.82 17.09 7.55
CA VAL A 369 -3.44 18.51 7.60
C VAL A 369 -3.46 19.08 6.17
N PRO A 370 -4.40 19.97 5.83
CA PRO A 370 -4.50 20.57 4.49
C PRO A 370 -3.20 21.24 4.04
N GLY A 371 -2.96 21.29 2.72
CA GLY A 371 -1.82 22.00 2.12
C GLY A 371 -0.45 21.33 2.24
N LEU A 372 -0.35 20.18 2.90
CA LEU A 372 0.88 19.41 3.06
C LEU A 372 0.80 18.06 2.34
N TYR A 373 1.91 17.59 1.76
CA TYR A 373 1.94 16.29 1.09
C TYR A 373 1.63 15.14 2.07
N GLY A 374 0.93 14.12 1.61
CA GLY A 374 0.36 13.09 2.49
C GLY A 374 1.36 12.32 3.37
N PHE A 375 2.65 12.25 2.99
CA PHE A 375 3.68 11.59 3.78
C PHE A 375 4.11 12.35 5.05
N VAL A 376 3.74 13.63 5.17
CA VAL A 376 3.94 14.43 6.39
C VAL A 376 2.63 14.79 7.07
N SER A 377 1.48 14.70 6.40
CA SER A 377 0.22 15.26 6.92
C SER A 377 -0.91 14.27 7.13
N ALA A 378 -0.76 13.04 6.63
CA ALA A 378 -1.91 12.17 6.42
C ALA A 378 -1.70 10.74 6.94
N CYS A 379 -1.23 10.62 8.19
CA CYS A 379 -1.00 9.33 8.87
C CYS A 379 -2.31 8.51 8.91
N LYS A 380 -2.34 7.38 8.19
CA LYS A 380 -3.46 6.44 8.15
C LYS A 380 -3.38 5.47 9.32
N TRP A 381 -4.53 4.97 9.80
CA TRP A 381 -4.59 3.99 10.90
C TRP A 381 -3.88 4.46 12.17
N ILE A 382 -3.94 5.77 12.43
CA ILE A 382 -3.19 6.41 13.50
C ILE A 382 -3.59 5.84 14.87
N THR A 383 -2.63 5.63 15.76
CA THR A 383 -2.85 5.16 17.14
C THR A 383 -2.16 6.03 18.18
N LYS A 384 -1.17 6.84 17.76
CA LYS A 384 -0.43 7.69 18.67
C LYS A 384 -0.02 9.01 18.02
N MET A 385 -0.03 10.09 18.79
CA MET A 385 0.59 11.38 18.47
C MET A 385 1.50 11.81 19.63
N THR A 386 2.80 11.70 19.44
CA THR A 386 3.79 12.18 20.41
C THR A 386 4.21 13.59 20.03
N LEU A 387 3.93 14.56 20.90
CA LEU A 387 4.40 15.94 20.76
C LEU A 387 5.88 15.99 21.15
N THR A 388 6.74 16.27 20.17
CA THR A 388 8.20 16.16 20.32
C THR A 388 8.90 17.16 19.40
N THR A 389 10.21 17.02 19.26
CA THR A 389 11.02 17.85 18.35
C THR A 389 11.65 17.03 17.22
N TYR A 390 11.88 17.66 16.07
CA TYR A 390 12.63 17.06 14.95
C TYR A 390 14.07 16.67 15.30
N ASP A 391 14.64 17.29 16.34
CA ASP A 391 15.96 16.94 16.87
C ASP A 391 15.95 15.66 17.72
N GLN A 392 14.80 15.32 18.33
CA GLN A 392 14.65 14.16 19.20
C GLN A 392 14.17 12.93 18.44
N ASP A 393 13.15 13.05 17.59
CA ASP A 393 12.50 11.92 16.95
C ASP A 393 12.41 12.08 15.43
N LYS A 394 12.97 11.10 14.70
CA LYS A 394 12.94 11.07 13.23
C LYS A 394 11.92 10.05 12.73
N ALA A 395 10.99 10.51 11.89
CA ALA A 395 10.03 9.61 11.25
C ALA A 395 10.63 8.87 10.05
N TYR A 396 9.93 7.83 9.61
CA TYR A 396 10.32 6.91 8.54
C TYR A 396 10.85 7.60 7.27
N TRP A 397 10.19 8.68 6.83
CA TRP A 397 10.56 9.40 5.61
C TRP A 397 11.70 10.40 5.84
N THR A 398 11.77 11.01 7.02
CA THR A 398 12.87 11.91 7.42
C THR A 398 14.20 11.15 7.48
N ASP A 399 14.19 9.91 7.99
CA ASP A 399 15.36 9.02 7.98
C ASP A 399 15.83 8.61 6.57
N ARG A 400 14.99 8.84 5.56
CA ARG A 400 15.24 8.54 4.16
C ARG A 400 15.44 9.81 3.32
N ASP A 401 15.83 10.90 3.99
CA ASP A 401 16.19 12.19 3.39
C ASP A 401 15.05 12.90 2.65
N TRP A 402 13.79 12.53 2.90
CA TRP A 402 12.64 13.31 2.42
C TRP A 402 12.47 14.59 3.23
N ALA A 403 11.89 15.62 2.61
CA ALA A 403 11.64 16.90 3.26
C ALA A 403 10.70 16.76 4.47
N THR A 404 10.97 17.51 5.54
CA THR A 404 10.18 17.45 6.79
C THR A 404 8.93 18.31 6.78
N LYS A 405 8.96 19.46 6.07
CA LYS A 405 7.83 20.40 6.01
C LYS A 405 6.89 20.11 4.84
N ALA A 406 7.45 19.83 3.67
CA ALA A 406 6.77 19.37 2.46
C ALA A 406 5.38 20.00 2.15
N PRO A 407 5.27 21.34 2.01
CA PRO A 407 4.06 21.97 1.49
C PRO A 407 3.81 21.54 0.03
N ILE A 408 2.54 21.39 -0.33
CA ILE A 408 2.14 20.99 -1.68
C ILE A 408 2.50 22.11 -2.66
N LYS A 409 3.23 21.77 -3.72
CA LYS A 409 3.55 22.72 -4.79
C LYS A 409 2.31 22.96 -5.66
N ILE A 410 2.05 24.22 -6.00
CA ILE A 410 0.96 24.59 -6.93
C ILE A 410 1.20 23.94 -8.29
N SER A 411 0.15 23.38 -8.89
CA SER A 411 0.27 22.71 -10.18
C SER A 411 -1.05 22.70 -10.96
N ALA A 412 -0.94 22.56 -12.27
CA ALA A 412 -2.02 22.18 -13.18
C ALA A 412 -1.68 20.83 -13.83
N ARG A 413 -2.71 20.01 -14.05
CA ARG A 413 -2.65 18.75 -14.80
C ARG A 413 -3.58 18.82 -16.01
N ILE A 414 -3.11 18.30 -17.15
CA ILE A 414 -3.90 18.07 -18.35
C ILE A 414 -4.42 16.63 -18.30
N ASP A 415 -5.73 16.47 -18.20
CA ASP A 415 -6.40 15.16 -18.22
C ASP A 415 -6.86 14.78 -19.63
N THR A 416 -7.14 15.78 -20.46
CA THR A 416 -7.54 15.59 -21.85
C THR A 416 -6.91 16.68 -22.72
N PRO A 417 -6.39 16.35 -23.91
CA PRO A 417 -6.21 15.00 -24.44
C PRO A 417 -5.06 14.25 -23.74
N ASP A 418 -5.03 12.93 -23.87
CA ASP A 418 -3.89 12.12 -23.43
C ASP A 418 -2.60 12.48 -24.20
N SER A 419 -1.46 12.29 -23.56
CA SER A 419 -0.17 12.40 -24.24
C SER A 419 -0.09 11.42 -25.41
N LEU A 420 0.35 11.92 -26.56
CA LEU A 420 0.44 11.23 -27.86
C LEU A 420 -0.92 10.87 -28.49
N ALA A 421 -2.02 11.47 -28.04
CA ALA A 421 -3.33 11.30 -28.66
C ALA A 421 -3.35 11.72 -30.14
N GLN A 422 -4.20 11.03 -30.91
CA GLN A 422 -4.59 11.40 -32.26
C GLN A 422 -5.94 12.14 -32.18
N LEU A 423 -5.98 13.37 -32.66
CA LEU A 423 -7.14 14.25 -32.62
C LEU A 423 -7.62 14.56 -34.04
N ASP A 424 -8.90 14.78 -34.22
CA ASP A 424 -9.42 15.29 -35.49
C ASP A 424 -9.05 16.78 -35.66
N ALA A 425 -8.84 17.23 -36.90
CA ALA A 425 -8.76 18.66 -37.18
C ALA A 425 -10.05 19.41 -36.78
N GLY A 426 -9.90 20.66 -36.33
CA GLY A 426 -11.02 21.51 -35.92
C GLY A 426 -11.04 21.80 -34.42
N ASP A 427 -12.22 21.97 -33.85
CA ASP A 427 -12.36 22.39 -32.45
C ASP A 427 -12.06 21.23 -31.49
N GLN A 428 -11.05 21.43 -30.64
CA GLN A 428 -10.59 20.47 -29.65
C GLN A 428 -10.73 21.02 -28.23
N ILE A 429 -10.75 20.12 -27.25
CA ILE A 429 -10.77 20.47 -25.83
C ILE A 429 -9.45 20.07 -25.19
N VAL A 430 -8.89 21.01 -24.42
CA VAL A 430 -7.81 20.75 -23.48
C VAL A 430 -8.36 21.01 -22.09
N GLY A 431 -8.25 20.08 -21.15
CA GLY A 431 -8.80 20.29 -19.81
C GLY A 431 -8.18 19.39 -18.77
N GLY A 432 -8.46 19.69 -17.51
CA GLY A 432 -8.03 18.87 -16.38
C GLY A 432 -8.32 19.55 -15.05
N VAL A 433 -7.42 19.32 -14.08
CA VAL A 433 -7.51 19.86 -12.72
C VAL A 433 -6.29 20.69 -12.38
N ALA A 434 -6.42 21.60 -11.41
CA ALA A 434 -5.32 22.36 -10.84
C ALA A 434 -5.50 22.50 -9.34
N TRP A 435 -4.42 22.70 -8.59
CA TRP A 435 -4.46 22.88 -7.15
C TRP A 435 -3.44 23.92 -6.71
N ALA A 436 -3.79 24.65 -5.66
CA ALA A 436 -2.97 25.68 -5.03
C ALA A 436 -3.40 25.88 -3.57
N GLN A 437 -3.38 24.78 -2.81
CA GLN A 437 -3.81 24.75 -1.41
C GLN A 437 -2.99 25.74 -0.57
N GLU A 438 -3.62 26.39 0.40
CA GLU A 438 -2.98 27.36 1.30
C GLU A 438 -2.37 28.60 0.59
N SER A 439 -2.65 28.80 -0.71
CA SER A 439 -2.17 29.96 -1.49
C SER A 439 -3.32 30.76 -2.14
N GLY A 440 -4.46 30.83 -1.46
CA GLY A 440 -5.68 31.50 -1.94
C GLY A 440 -6.43 30.70 -3.02
N GLY A 441 -6.17 29.39 -3.12
CA GLY A 441 -6.79 28.50 -4.09
C GLY A 441 -6.36 28.78 -5.55
N VAL A 442 -7.05 28.15 -6.50
CA VAL A 442 -6.75 28.29 -7.93
C VAL A 442 -7.49 29.50 -8.52
N LYS A 443 -6.74 30.56 -8.79
CA LYS A 443 -7.27 31.77 -9.43
C LYS A 443 -7.54 31.56 -10.91
N LYS A 444 -6.58 30.98 -11.64
CA LYS A 444 -6.76 30.60 -13.05
C LYS A 444 -5.71 29.61 -13.53
N VAL A 445 -6.05 28.92 -14.60
CA VAL A 445 -5.13 28.12 -15.40
C VAL A 445 -4.91 28.80 -16.75
N GLN A 446 -3.68 28.71 -17.25
CA GLN A 446 -3.34 29.17 -18.59
C GLN A 446 -2.82 28.00 -19.43
N VAL A 447 -3.22 27.98 -20.69
CA VAL A 447 -2.81 27.00 -21.69
C VAL A 447 -1.93 27.66 -22.74
N ARG A 448 -0.95 26.92 -23.26
CA ARG A 448 -0.10 27.33 -24.36
C ARG A 448 -0.03 26.22 -25.40
N ILE A 449 -0.27 26.59 -26.65
CA ILE A 449 -0.13 25.72 -27.82
C ILE A 449 1.12 26.15 -28.60
N ASP A 450 1.95 25.19 -29.00
CA ASP A 450 3.13 25.36 -29.89
C ASP A 450 4.10 26.47 -29.48
N GLY A 451 4.30 26.63 -28.16
CA GLY A 451 5.19 27.67 -27.63
C GLY A 451 4.69 29.10 -27.81
N GLY A 452 3.44 29.29 -28.23
CA GLY A 452 2.79 30.59 -28.40
C GLY A 452 2.52 31.34 -27.08
N ALA A 453 1.58 32.28 -27.11
CA ALA A 453 1.18 33.00 -25.91
C ALA A 453 0.42 32.09 -24.93
N TRP A 454 0.52 32.42 -23.64
CA TRP A 454 -0.35 31.84 -22.62
C TRP A 454 -1.75 32.45 -22.73
N THR A 455 -2.76 31.59 -22.81
CA THR A 455 -4.17 31.99 -22.89
C THR A 455 -4.91 31.48 -21.66
N ASP A 456 -5.74 32.31 -21.04
CA ASP A 456 -6.55 31.92 -19.89
C ASP A 456 -7.56 30.83 -20.30
N ALA A 457 -7.64 29.77 -19.49
CA ALA A 457 -8.64 28.73 -19.59
C ALA A 457 -9.95 29.17 -18.92
N THR A 458 -11.04 28.49 -19.25
CA THR A 458 -12.30 28.58 -18.51
C THR A 458 -12.19 27.72 -17.24
N MET A 459 -12.54 28.31 -16.11
CA MET A 459 -12.49 27.63 -14.81
C MET A 459 -13.83 26.98 -14.46
N GLY A 460 -13.78 25.80 -13.85
CA GLY A 460 -14.93 25.15 -13.21
C GLY A 460 -15.31 25.81 -11.88
N PRO A 461 -16.23 25.20 -11.11
CA PRO A 461 -16.64 25.68 -9.80
C PRO A 461 -15.44 25.86 -8.85
N ASP A 462 -15.52 26.87 -8.01
CA ASP A 462 -14.57 27.08 -6.92
C ASP A 462 -15.18 26.51 -5.63
N VAL A 463 -14.48 25.58 -4.97
CA VAL A 463 -14.98 24.88 -3.78
C VAL A 463 -14.49 25.60 -2.53
N ASN A 464 -13.18 25.64 -2.32
CA ASN A 464 -12.52 26.38 -1.24
C ASN A 464 -10.99 26.47 -1.51
N ASN A 465 -10.26 27.06 -0.57
CA ASN A 465 -8.81 27.25 -0.64
C ASN A 465 -7.99 25.94 -0.70
N ASP A 466 -8.49 24.86 -0.10
CA ASP A 466 -7.78 23.59 0.10
C ASP A 466 -8.22 22.48 -0.87
N TYR A 467 -8.99 22.85 -1.88
CA TYR A 467 -9.54 21.94 -2.87
C TYR A 467 -9.03 22.26 -4.27
N TRP A 468 -8.87 21.22 -5.09
CA TRP A 468 -8.54 21.38 -6.49
C TRP A 468 -9.69 22.01 -7.29
N ARG A 469 -9.37 22.48 -8.49
CA ARG A 469 -10.32 23.13 -9.38
C ARG A 469 -10.18 22.60 -10.78
N GLN A 470 -11.29 22.21 -11.39
CA GLN A 470 -11.34 21.82 -12.79
C GLN A 470 -11.18 23.04 -13.71
N TRP A 471 -10.69 22.80 -14.92
CA TRP A 471 -10.53 23.82 -15.95
C TRP A 471 -10.61 23.20 -17.35
N TYR A 472 -10.97 24.02 -18.34
CA TYR A 472 -10.91 23.63 -19.75
C TYR A 472 -10.61 24.81 -20.66
N TYR A 473 -10.03 24.53 -21.82
CA TYR A 473 -9.71 25.47 -22.87
C TYR A 473 -10.22 24.92 -24.21
N GLN A 474 -10.99 25.75 -24.92
CA GLN A 474 -11.47 25.43 -26.26
C GLN A 474 -10.38 25.80 -27.28
N TRP A 475 -9.65 24.80 -27.75
CA TRP A 475 -8.67 24.98 -28.80
C TRP A 475 -9.39 24.99 -30.15
N LYS A 476 -9.66 26.19 -30.65
CA LYS A 476 -10.35 26.39 -31.92
C LYS A 476 -9.44 26.12 -33.10
N ASP A 477 -10.01 25.50 -34.14
CA ASP A 477 -9.36 25.32 -35.44
C ASP A 477 -7.96 24.68 -35.35
N ALA A 478 -7.83 23.61 -34.56
CA ALA A 478 -6.64 22.79 -34.47
C ALA A 478 -6.27 22.28 -35.86
N LYS A 479 -5.07 22.65 -36.33
CA LYS A 479 -4.60 22.34 -37.68
C LYS A 479 -4.00 20.95 -37.72
N PRO A 480 -4.02 20.25 -38.87
CA PRO A 480 -3.29 19.00 -39.01
C PRO A 480 -1.79 19.18 -38.74
N GLY A 481 -1.20 18.29 -37.95
CA GLY A 481 0.21 18.35 -37.55
C GLY A 481 0.50 17.85 -36.15
N ALA A 482 1.79 17.86 -35.79
CA ALA A 482 2.21 17.61 -34.42
C ALA A 482 2.13 18.91 -33.62
N HIS A 483 1.48 18.85 -32.45
CA HIS A 483 1.26 19.99 -31.58
C HIS A 483 1.73 19.73 -30.16
N SER A 484 2.31 20.77 -29.55
CA SER A 484 2.66 20.75 -28.12
C SER A 484 1.65 21.55 -27.32
N ILE A 485 1.17 20.96 -26.23
CA ILE A 485 0.22 21.58 -25.30
C ILE A 485 0.92 21.69 -23.95
N ALA A 486 0.76 22.83 -23.27
CA ALA A 486 1.25 23.04 -21.92
C ALA A 486 0.22 23.79 -21.07
N ALA A 487 0.16 23.47 -19.78
CA ALA A 487 -0.73 24.12 -18.83
C ALA A 487 0.03 24.59 -17.58
N ARG A 488 -0.36 25.75 -17.03
CA ARG A 488 0.19 26.28 -15.77
C ARG A 488 -0.89 26.91 -14.92
N VAL A 489 -0.74 26.81 -13.60
CA VAL A 489 -1.62 27.49 -12.64
C VAL A 489 -1.07 28.86 -12.20
N ILE A 490 -1.98 29.79 -11.94
CA ILE A 490 -1.76 31.00 -11.14
C ILE A 490 -2.67 30.90 -9.91
N ASP A 491 -2.10 31.00 -8.72
CA ASP A 491 -2.85 30.89 -7.47
C ASP A 491 -3.57 32.19 -7.07
N GLY A 492 -4.33 32.13 -5.97
CA GLY A 492 -5.07 33.27 -5.41
C GLY A 492 -4.18 34.46 -5.06
N ASN A 493 -2.97 34.18 -4.58
CA ASN A 493 -1.95 35.17 -4.23
C ASN A 493 -1.24 35.78 -5.45
N GLY A 494 -1.46 35.23 -6.65
CA GLY A 494 -0.87 35.70 -7.90
C GLY A 494 0.50 35.07 -8.22
N GLN A 495 0.94 34.07 -7.46
CA GLN A 495 2.12 33.28 -7.80
C GLN A 495 1.83 32.42 -9.03
N THR A 496 2.75 32.45 -9.99
CA THR A 496 2.69 31.58 -11.17
C THR A 496 3.49 30.31 -10.92
N GLN A 497 2.95 29.16 -11.33
CA GLN A 497 3.63 27.87 -11.28
C GLN A 497 5.03 27.96 -11.92
N THR A 498 6.02 27.41 -11.23
CA THR A 498 7.41 27.42 -11.70
C THR A 498 7.60 26.54 -12.94
N ALA A 499 8.39 27.03 -13.90
CA ALA A 499 8.83 26.24 -15.04
C ALA A 499 10.03 25.33 -14.72
N ALA A 500 10.68 25.54 -13.57
CA ALA A 500 11.82 24.73 -13.14
C ALA A 500 11.37 23.31 -12.85
N ARG A 501 11.96 22.34 -13.56
CA ARG A 501 11.64 20.92 -13.39
C ARG A 501 12.38 20.34 -12.20
N ALA A 502 11.65 19.64 -11.35
CA ALA A 502 12.18 18.82 -10.28
C ALA A 502 11.47 17.47 -10.25
N MET A 503 12.22 16.42 -9.95
CA MET A 503 11.65 15.09 -9.69
C MET A 503 10.94 15.08 -8.32
N PRO A 504 10.08 14.08 -8.05
CA PRO A 504 9.40 13.96 -6.75
C PRO A 504 10.32 14.01 -5.53
N PHE A 505 11.46 13.31 -5.54
CA PHE A 505 12.41 13.35 -4.42
C PHE A 505 13.25 14.63 -4.45
N PRO A 506 13.48 15.31 -3.30
CA PRO A 506 13.03 14.96 -1.94
C PRO A 506 11.77 15.69 -1.44
N ASP A 507 11.21 16.64 -2.20
CA ASP A 507 10.23 17.61 -1.69
C ASP A 507 9.03 17.87 -2.63
N GLY A 508 8.75 16.91 -3.51
CA GLY A 508 7.65 16.96 -4.48
C GLY A 508 8.10 17.46 -5.86
N ALA A 509 7.44 17.00 -6.92
CA ALA A 509 7.79 17.39 -8.28
C ALA A 509 7.39 18.84 -8.58
N SER A 510 8.13 19.49 -9.47
CA SER A 510 7.80 20.82 -10.00
C SER A 510 8.04 20.91 -11.49
N GLY A 511 7.49 21.94 -12.12
CA GLY A 511 7.61 22.21 -13.55
C GLY A 511 6.25 22.33 -14.20
N ILE A 512 6.26 22.78 -15.46
CA ILE A 512 5.07 22.89 -16.30
C ILE A 512 4.86 21.57 -17.03
N GLU A 513 3.66 21.02 -16.92
CA GLU A 513 3.26 19.89 -17.75
C GLU A 513 3.22 20.31 -19.21
N SER A 514 3.81 19.48 -20.06
CA SER A 514 3.68 19.64 -21.50
C SER A 514 3.64 18.28 -22.16
N LEU A 515 2.64 18.09 -23.02
CA LEU A 515 2.40 16.88 -23.78
C LEU A 515 2.38 17.16 -25.27
N GLN A 516 2.53 16.11 -26.06
CA GLN A 516 2.51 16.17 -27.53
C GLN A 516 1.26 15.45 -28.04
N VAL A 517 0.59 16.00 -29.04
CA VAL A 517 -0.52 15.34 -29.75
C VAL A 517 -0.31 15.44 -31.26
N THR A 518 -1.02 14.60 -32.01
CA THR A 518 -1.10 14.71 -33.47
C THR A 518 -2.53 15.01 -33.86
N VAL A 519 -2.73 16.03 -34.69
CA VAL A 519 -4.02 16.36 -35.28
C VAL A 519 -4.01 15.87 -36.73
N SER A 520 -5.03 15.11 -37.13
CA SER A 520 -5.15 14.50 -38.47
C SER A 520 -6.10 15.23 -39.39
#